data_AF-A0A6P3YWH8-F1
#
_entry.id   AF-A0A6P3YWH8-F1
#
_cell.length_a   1.000
_cell.length_b   1.000
_cell.length_c   1.000
_cell.angle_alpha   90.00
_cell.angle_beta   90.00
_cell.angle_gamma   90.00
#
_symmetry.space_group_name_H-M   'P 1'
#
loop_
_entity.id
_entity.type
_entity.pdbx_description
1 polymer ?
#
loop_
_entity_poly.entity_id
_entity_poly.type
_entity_poly.pdbx_seq_one_letter_code
_entity_poly.pdbx_strand_id
1 'polypeptide(L)'
;MIVFSPAKKPFSFGHPNVQSVLNCFLSRNSNCLNPSSNHLVVESRRNANAHELNVELSQLMNQLESESKRGDALEKMRKAGRKQCWWENPIEELGLQEMEQLKASMEELKKNVTRQAYQLMNEINSVTNTDCSEYFVMNNGVRQSVDIFERKSTVIISSSSTNIPNVFSFK
;
A
#
# COMPACT_ATOMS: atom_id res chain seq x y z
N MET A 1 9.64 -22.29 -33.68
CA MET A 1 10.85 -21.53 -33.31
C MET A 1 11.77 -22.45 -32.49
N ILE A 2 13.08 -22.45 -32.73
CA ILE A 2 14.05 -23.23 -31.96
C ILE A 2 14.86 -22.26 -31.09
N VAL A 3 14.94 -22.53 -29.78
CA VAL A 3 15.74 -21.77 -28.82
C VAL A 3 16.67 -22.72 -28.07
N PHE A 4 17.82 -22.23 -27.64
CA PHE A 4 18.80 -23.03 -26.93
C PHE A 4 18.82 -22.64 -25.45
N SER A 5 18.82 -23.63 -24.56
CA SER A 5 19.05 -23.36 -23.14
C SER A 5 20.48 -22.87 -22.90
N PRO A 6 20.79 -22.27 -21.73
CA PRO A 6 22.16 -21.93 -21.36
C PRO A 6 23.13 -23.14 -21.42
N ALA A 7 22.62 -24.35 -21.20
CA ALA A 7 23.35 -25.61 -21.35
C ALA A 7 23.47 -26.11 -22.82
N LYS A 8 23.17 -25.26 -23.81
CA LYS A 8 23.20 -25.53 -25.27
C LYS A 8 22.29 -26.67 -25.73
N LYS A 9 21.23 -27.00 -24.98
CA LYS A 9 20.23 -27.99 -25.42
C LYS A 9 19.17 -27.28 -26.27
N PRO A 10 18.89 -27.74 -27.50
CA PRO A 10 17.86 -27.16 -28.35
C PRO A 10 16.46 -27.53 -27.81
N PHE A 11 15.58 -26.55 -27.79
CA PHE A 11 14.16 -26.69 -27.51
C PHE A 11 13.38 -26.03 -28.64
N SER A 12 12.35 -26.70 -29.11
CA SER A 12 11.45 -26.16 -30.13
C SER A 12 10.09 -25.85 -29.51
N PHE A 13 9.64 -24.63 -29.73
CA PHE A 13 8.32 -24.16 -29.30
C PHE A 13 7.49 -23.80 -30.53
N GLY A 14 6.22 -24.16 -30.50
CA GLY A 14 5.29 -23.92 -31.58
C GLY A 14 4.03 -24.79 -31.45
N HIS A 15 2.98 -24.38 -32.16
CA HIS A 15 1.77 -25.16 -32.33
C HIS A 15 1.59 -25.47 -33.82
N PRO A 16 1.44 -26.76 -34.22
CA PRO A 16 1.48 -27.95 -33.38
C PRO A 16 2.86 -28.21 -32.75
N ASN A 17 2.90 -28.98 -31.66
CA ASN A 17 4.15 -29.27 -30.95
C ASN A 17 5.09 -30.10 -31.85
N VAL A 18 6.40 -29.99 -31.62
CA VAL A 18 7.42 -30.65 -32.46
C VAL A 18 7.31 -32.17 -32.48
N GLN A 19 6.94 -32.79 -31.36
CA GLN A 19 6.81 -34.24 -31.23
C GLN A 19 5.61 -34.75 -32.03
N SER A 20 4.52 -33.98 -32.08
CA SER A 20 3.38 -34.25 -32.94
C SER A 20 3.77 -34.19 -34.41
N VAL A 21 4.53 -33.16 -34.82
CA VAL A 21 5.05 -33.05 -36.19
C VAL A 21 6.00 -34.21 -36.52
N LEU A 22 6.89 -34.57 -35.59
CA LEU A 22 7.86 -35.66 -35.77
C LEU A 22 7.17 -37.02 -35.87
N ASN A 23 6.23 -37.33 -34.98
CA ASN A 23 5.45 -38.56 -35.02
C ASN A 23 4.63 -38.67 -36.31
N CYS A 24 4.10 -37.55 -36.78
CA CYS A 24 3.40 -37.49 -38.06
C CYS A 24 4.29 -37.85 -39.24
N PHE A 25 5.49 -37.27 -39.28
CA PHE A 25 6.47 -37.53 -40.30
C PHE A 25 6.93 -39.00 -40.29
N LEU A 26 7.27 -39.53 -39.11
CA LEU A 26 7.73 -40.91 -38.93
C LEU A 26 6.64 -41.95 -39.25
N SER A 27 5.38 -41.66 -38.90
CA SER A 27 4.25 -42.56 -39.15
C SER A 27 3.74 -42.52 -40.59
N ARG A 28 4.27 -41.62 -41.43
CA ARG A 28 3.88 -41.40 -42.83
C ARG A 28 2.35 -41.26 -43.01
N ASN A 29 1.69 -40.72 -41.99
CA ASN A 29 0.25 -40.51 -41.97
C ASN A 29 -0.03 -39.03 -42.21
N SER A 30 -0.54 -38.66 -43.38
CA SER A 30 -0.86 -37.26 -43.70
C SER A 30 -2.01 -36.69 -42.85
N ASN A 31 -2.83 -37.54 -42.24
CA ASN A 31 -4.04 -37.11 -41.53
C ASN A 31 -3.78 -36.69 -40.08
N CYS A 32 -2.59 -36.93 -39.53
CA CYS A 32 -2.27 -36.56 -38.14
C CYS A 32 -1.89 -35.07 -37.97
N LEU A 33 -1.55 -34.37 -39.05
CA LEU A 33 -1.35 -32.91 -39.08
C LEU A 33 -2.66 -32.13 -39.16
N ASN A 34 -3.79 -32.83 -39.28
CA ASN A 34 -5.12 -32.27 -39.11
C ASN A 34 -5.58 -32.59 -37.68
N PRO A 35 -5.15 -31.81 -36.67
CA PRO A 35 -5.67 -31.98 -35.33
C PRO A 35 -7.19 -31.86 -35.40
N SER A 36 -7.90 -32.79 -34.75
CA SER A 36 -9.35 -32.67 -34.63
C SER A 36 -9.67 -31.28 -34.06
N SER A 37 -10.77 -30.66 -34.51
CA SER A 37 -11.18 -29.33 -34.04
C SER A 37 -11.12 -29.21 -32.51
N ASN A 38 -11.49 -30.29 -31.81
CA ASN A 38 -11.41 -30.41 -30.36
C ASN A 38 -9.97 -30.27 -29.80
N HIS A 39 -8.96 -30.84 -30.45
CA HIS A 39 -7.56 -30.75 -30.00
C HIS A 39 -7.01 -29.32 -30.11
N LEU A 40 -7.32 -28.59 -31.19
CA LEU A 40 -6.94 -27.18 -31.35
C LEU A 40 -7.58 -26.30 -30.28
N VAL A 41 -8.86 -26.52 -29.98
CA VAL A 41 -9.59 -25.78 -28.96
C VAL A 41 -9.02 -26.04 -27.57
N VAL A 42 -8.66 -27.29 -27.25
CA VAL A 42 -8.07 -27.59 -25.95
C VAL A 42 -6.69 -26.95 -25.80
N GLU A 43 -5.86 -26.99 -26.85
CA GLU A 43 -4.52 -26.40 -26.79
C GLU A 43 -4.52 -24.88 -26.79
N SER A 44 -5.42 -24.25 -27.55
CA SER A 44 -5.59 -22.79 -27.50
C SER A 44 -6.03 -22.32 -26.11
N ARG A 45 -6.93 -23.08 -25.44
CA ARG A 45 -7.32 -22.81 -24.06
C ARG A 45 -6.15 -22.94 -23.09
N ARG A 46 -5.30 -23.96 -23.23
CA ARG A 46 -4.09 -24.10 -22.41
C ARG A 46 -3.12 -22.94 -22.62
N ASN A 47 -2.89 -22.55 -23.86
CA ASN A 47 -1.98 -21.46 -24.19
C ASN A 47 -2.52 -20.11 -23.70
N ALA A 48 -3.83 -19.88 -23.79
CA ALA A 48 -4.47 -18.69 -23.24
C ALA A 48 -4.33 -18.61 -21.72
N ASN A 49 -4.57 -19.72 -21.01
CA ASN A 49 -4.40 -19.79 -19.56
C ASN A 49 -2.93 -19.56 -19.16
N ALA A 50 -1.97 -20.21 -19.84
CA ALA A 50 -0.55 -19.99 -19.57
C ALA A 50 -0.13 -18.53 -19.83
N HIS A 51 -0.68 -17.90 -20.88
CA HIS A 51 -0.42 -16.49 -21.16
C HIS A 51 -0.98 -15.58 -20.06
N GLU A 52 -2.22 -15.81 -19.62
CA GLU A 52 -2.86 -15.10 -18.52
C GLU A 52 -2.03 -15.18 -17.22
N LEU A 53 -1.61 -16.39 -16.84
CA LEU A 53 -0.75 -16.59 -15.67
C LEU A 53 0.60 -15.89 -15.80
N ASN A 54 1.20 -15.87 -16.99
CA ASN A 54 2.46 -15.16 -17.21
C ASN A 54 2.29 -13.64 -17.10
N VAL A 55 1.14 -13.10 -17.53
CA VAL A 55 0.81 -11.68 -17.36
C VAL A 55 0.64 -11.35 -15.88
N GLU A 56 -0.11 -12.16 -15.14
CA GLU A 56 -0.28 -12.01 -13.69
C GLU A 56 1.06 -12.06 -12.95
N LEU A 57 1.90 -13.05 -13.28
CA LEU A 57 3.24 -13.18 -12.70
C LEU A 57 4.08 -11.93 -12.98
N SER A 58 4.05 -11.42 -14.21
CA SER A 58 4.81 -10.21 -14.57
C SER A 58 4.32 -8.99 -13.80
N GLN A 59 3.00 -8.86 -13.60
CA GLN A 59 2.41 -7.79 -12.79
C GLN A 59 2.85 -7.89 -11.32
N LEU A 60 2.82 -9.08 -10.73
CA LEU A 60 3.27 -9.31 -9.36
C LEU A 60 4.77 -9.02 -9.20
N MET A 61 5.60 -9.40 -10.17
CA MET A 61 7.02 -9.07 -10.16
C MET A 61 7.26 -7.56 -10.21
N ASN A 62 6.52 -6.83 -11.04
CA ASN A 62 6.62 -5.37 -11.10
C ASN A 62 6.19 -4.72 -9.78
N GLN A 63 5.12 -5.22 -9.14
CA GLN A 63 4.68 -4.73 -7.83
C GLN A 63 5.76 -4.97 -6.77
N LEU A 64 6.31 -6.18 -6.70
CA LEU A 64 7.39 -6.52 -5.78
C LEU A 64 8.62 -5.62 -5.97
N GLU A 65 9.02 -5.38 -7.23
CA GLU A 65 10.15 -4.50 -7.54
C GLU A 65 9.86 -3.05 -7.11
N SER A 66 8.64 -2.55 -7.35
CA SER A 66 8.25 -1.20 -6.95
C SER A 66 8.26 -1.02 -5.42
N GLU A 67 7.81 -2.04 -4.70
CA GLU A 67 7.79 -2.06 -3.24
C GLU A 67 9.20 -2.16 -2.67
N SER A 68 10.08 -2.94 -3.30
CA SER A 68 11.50 -2.98 -2.94
C SER A 68 12.16 -1.62 -3.12
N LYS A 69 11.93 -0.95 -4.26
CA LYS A 69 12.47 0.40 -4.54
C LYS A 69 11.94 1.43 -3.53
N ARG A 70 10.66 1.31 -3.15
CA ARG A 70 10.05 2.16 -2.11
C ARG A 70 10.73 1.92 -0.75
N GLY A 71 10.97 0.66 -0.38
CA GLY A 71 11.72 0.28 0.81
C GLY A 71 13.13 0.87 0.83
N ASP A 72 13.87 0.75 -0.28
CA ASP A 72 15.23 1.30 -0.41
C ASP A 72 15.25 2.82 -0.30
N ALA A 73 14.24 3.51 -0.86
CA ALA A 73 14.11 4.96 -0.76
C ALA A 73 13.84 5.39 0.69
N LEU A 74 12.94 4.71 1.40
CA LEU A 74 12.67 4.97 2.82
C LEU A 74 13.91 4.72 3.68
N GLU A 75 14.65 3.66 3.41
CA GLU A 75 15.89 3.36 4.13
C GLU A 75 16.96 4.42 3.91
N LYS A 76 17.09 4.94 2.68
CA LYS A 76 17.97 6.08 2.38
C LYS A 76 17.54 7.34 3.12
N MET A 77 16.23 7.65 3.13
CA MET A 77 15.69 8.80 3.87
C MET A 77 15.97 8.67 5.37
N ARG A 78 15.74 7.49 5.96
CA ARG A 78 16.04 7.20 7.36
C ARG A 78 17.53 7.39 7.68
N LYS A 79 18.42 6.87 6.84
CA LYS A 79 19.88 7.07 7.00
C LYS A 79 20.31 8.53 6.83
N ALA A 80 19.65 9.29 5.96
CA ALA A 80 19.92 10.71 5.79
C ALA A 80 19.43 11.51 7.01
N GLY A 81 18.23 11.22 7.52
CA GLY A 81 17.66 11.83 8.72
C GLY A 81 18.55 11.66 9.95
N ARG A 82 19.08 10.45 10.17
CA ARG A 82 20.09 10.17 11.21
C ARG A 82 21.34 11.05 11.17
N LYS A 83 21.77 11.49 9.98
CA LYS A 83 22.92 12.40 9.85
C LYS A 83 22.57 13.83 10.25
N GLN A 84 21.31 14.21 10.14
CA GLN A 84 20.83 15.56 10.37
C GLN A 84 20.26 15.74 11.78
N CYS A 85 19.64 14.69 12.33
CA CYS A 85 18.90 14.70 13.58
C CYS A 85 19.44 13.59 14.49
N TRP A 86 20.19 13.95 15.53
CA TRP A 86 20.80 12.97 16.45
C TRP A 86 19.75 12.10 17.17
N TRP A 87 18.54 12.62 17.42
CA TRP A 87 17.45 11.89 18.08
C TRP A 87 16.81 10.79 17.21
N GLU A 88 17.16 10.68 15.93
CA GLU A 88 16.71 9.59 15.03
C GLU A 88 17.64 8.36 15.07
N ASN A 89 18.73 8.43 15.82
CA ASN A 89 19.62 7.29 16.03
C ASN A 89 18.96 6.20 16.88
N PRO A 90 19.38 4.93 16.72
CA PRO A 90 18.98 3.87 17.63
C PRO A 90 19.21 4.26 19.08
N ILE A 91 18.33 3.83 19.97
CA ILE A 91 18.40 4.17 21.41
C ILE A 91 19.73 3.66 22.00
N GLU A 92 20.26 2.56 21.48
CA GLU A 92 21.53 1.96 21.88
C GLU A 92 22.75 2.82 21.51
N GLU A 93 22.61 3.71 20.53
CA GLU A 93 23.67 4.60 20.05
C GLU A 93 23.61 6.00 20.70
N LEU A 94 22.55 6.32 21.44
CA LEU A 94 22.39 7.62 22.11
C LEU A 94 23.19 7.67 23.41
N GLY A 95 23.88 8.79 23.64
CA GLY A 95 24.52 9.07 24.93
C GLY A 95 23.49 9.31 26.04
N LEU A 96 23.90 9.11 27.29
CA LEU A 96 23.02 9.30 28.46
C LEU A 96 22.37 10.70 28.48
N GLN A 97 23.16 11.75 28.22
CA GLN A 97 22.68 13.13 28.19
C GLN A 97 21.67 13.37 27.06
N GLU A 98 21.94 12.85 25.86
CA GLU A 98 21.05 12.95 24.70
C GLU A 98 19.71 12.26 24.98
N MET A 99 19.77 11.09 25.63
CA MET A 99 18.59 10.33 26.02
C MET A 99 17.75 11.05 27.09
N GLU A 100 18.38 11.67 28.08
CA GLU A 100 17.70 12.50 29.08
C GLU A 100 17.03 13.72 28.44
N GLN A 101 17.72 14.38 27.50
CA GLN A 101 17.18 15.50 26.75
C GLN A 101 15.98 15.07 25.90
N LEU A 102 16.09 13.96 25.17
CA LEU A 102 15.01 13.40 24.37
C LEU A 102 13.79 13.08 25.23
N LYS A 103 13.99 12.44 26.39
CA LYS A 103 12.92 12.16 27.36
C LYS A 103 12.23 13.44 27.82
N ALA A 104 12.99 14.46 28.21
CA ALA A 104 12.43 15.74 28.66
C ALA A 104 11.60 16.42 27.55
N SER A 105 12.12 16.44 26.31
CA SER A 105 11.41 16.98 25.16
C SER A 105 10.12 16.21 24.85
N MET A 106 10.11 14.89 24.96
CA MET A 106 8.90 14.07 24.76
C MET A 106 7.84 14.31 25.83
N GLU A 107 8.25 14.45 27.10
CA GLU A 107 7.32 14.79 28.19
C GLU A 107 6.70 16.17 27.99
N GLU A 108 7.49 17.15 27.52
CA GLU A 108 6.99 18.48 27.22
C GLU A 108 6.03 18.48 26.03
N LEU A 109 6.35 17.73 24.97
CA LEU A 109 5.44 17.54 23.84
C LEU A 109 4.10 16.93 24.29
N LYS A 110 4.14 15.90 25.14
CA LYS A 110 2.94 15.26 25.69
C LYS A 110 2.06 16.27 26.44
N LYS A 111 2.64 17.08 27.33
CA LYS A 111 1.89 18.14 28.04
C LYS A 111 1.26 19.13 27.06
N ASN A 112 2.01 19.53 26.02
CA ASN A 112 1.53 20.47 25.02
C ASN A 112 0.34 19.91 24.22
N VAL A 113 0.42 18.66 23.77
CA VAL A 113 -0.67 17.98 23.05
C VAL A 113 -1.89 17.82 23.95
N THR A 114 -1.70 17.40 25.20
CA THR A 114 -2.80 17.26 26.18
C THR A 114 -3.47 18.61 26.45
N ARG A 115 -2.69 19.68 26.61
CA ARG A 115 -3.22 21.05 26.78
C ARG A 115 -4.04 21.49 25.57
N GLN A 116 -3.55 21.25 24.34
CA GLN A 116 -4.27 21.56 23.11
C GLN A 116 -5.58 20.77 23.00
N ALA A 117 -5.57 19.48 23.35
CA ALA A 117 -6.77 18.66 23.37
C ALA A 117 -7.83 19.21 24.35
N TYR A 118 -7.43 19.63 25.55
CA TYR A 118 -8.33 20.26 26.51
C TYR A 118 -8.86 21.62 26.03
N GLN A 119 -8.02 22.43 25.38
CA GLN A 119 -8.45 23.70 24.79
C GLN A 119 -9.53 23.49 23.73
N LEU A 120 -9.31 22.57 22.79
CA LEU A 120 -10.29 22.23 21.75
C LEU A 120 -11.61 21.70 22.36
N MET A 121 -11.53 20.88 23.41
CA MET A 121 -12.72 20.36 24.09
C MET A 121 -13.52 21.49 24.78
N ASN A 122 -12.83 22.44 25.40
CA ASN A 122 -13.47 23.59 26.04
C ASN A 122 -14.08 24.56 25.02
N GLU A 123 -13.41 24.78 23.89
CA GLU A 123 -13.93 25.58 22.77
C GLU A 123 -15.23 24.97 22.23
N ILE A 124 -15.25 23.65 21.98
CA ILE A 124 -16.46 22.93 21.55
C ILE A 124 -17.60 23.09 22.56
N ASN A 125 -17.32 22.94 23.85
CA ASN A 125 -18.33 23.10 24.90
C ASN A 125 -18.88 24.55 25.02
N SER A 126 -18.08 25.57 24.68
CA SER A 126 -18.51 26.97 24.67
C SER A 126 -19.44 27.30 23.50
N VAL A 127 -19.21 26.67 22.33
CA VAL A 127 -20.04 26.81 21.13
C VAL A 127 -21.40 26.12 21.34
N THR A 128 -21.45 24.97 22.01
CA THR A 128 -22.71 24.27 22.30
C THR A 128 -23.57 24.91 23.39
N ASN A 129 -23.06 25.90 24.14
CA ASN A 129 -23.83 26.63 25.16
C ASN A 129 -24.37 27.99 24.66
N THR A 130 -23.96 28.44 23.47
CA THR A 130 -24.35 29.77 22.94
C THR A 130 -25.30 29.69 21.73
N ASP A 131 -25.45 28.53 21.09
CA ASP A 131 -26.39 28.34 19.98
C ASP A 131 -27.38 27.19 20.27
N CYS A 132 -28.35 27.47 21.15
CA CYS A 132 -29.68 26.87 21.11
C CYS A 132 -30.62 27.70 22.02
N SER A 133 -30.81 28.96 21.64
CA SER A 133 -32.00 29.72 22.04
C SER A 133 -32.78 29.99 20.75
N GLU A 134 -34.06 29.64 20.75
CA GLU A 134 -34.96 29.45 19.60
C GLU A 134 -34.69 28.10 18.92
N TYR A 135 -35.50 27.04 19.12
CA TYR A 135 -36.95 26.98 19.02
C TYR A 135 -37.52 25.99 20.06
N PHE A 136 -38.34 26.49 20.99
CA PHE A 136 -39.22 25.64 21.79
C PHE A 136 -40.39 25.18 20.92
N VAL A 137 -40.47 23.89 20.63
CA VAL A 137 -41.75 23.21 20.36
C VAL A 137 -41.91 22.14 21.42
N MET A 138 -42.84 22.36 22.35
CA MET A 138 -43.30 21.35 23.30
C MET A 138 -43.87 20.16 22.52
N ASN A 139 -43.39 18.95 22.81
CA ASN A 139 -44.29 17.81 22.80
C ASN A 139 -43.87 16.74 23.82
N ASN A 140 -44.88 16.20 24.47
CA ASN A 140 -44.80 15.43 25.71
C ASN A 140 -44.21 14.02 25.54
N GLY A 141 -43.43 13.60 26.53
CA GLY A 141 -43.35 12.20 26.95
C GLY A 141 -42.15 11.39 26.44
N VAL A 142 -41.48 10.73 27.40
CA VAL A 142 -40.44 9.68 27.28
C VAL A 142 -39.01 10.21 27.10
N ARG A 143 -38.25 10.13 28.21
CA ARG A 143 -36.79 10.21 28.22
C ARG A 143 -36.23 8.94 27.59
N GLN A 144 -35.52 9.07 26.47
CA GLN A 144 -34.61 8.02 26.02
C GLN A 144 -33.23 8.64 25.82
N SER A 145 -32.27 8.10 26.57
CA SER A 145 -30.84 8.42 26.47
C SER A 145 -30.35 8.03 25.08
N VAL A 146 -29.79 8.98 24.33
CA VAL A 146 -29.12 8.68 23.06
C VAL A 146 -27.68 9.15 23.18
N ASP A 147 -26.78 8.17 23.17
CA ASP A 147 -25.33 8.33 23.32
C ASP A 147 -24.75 9.25 22.24
N ILE A 148 -23.94 10.21 22.68
CA ILE A 148 -23.31 11.27 21.86
C ILE A 148 -22.08 10.76 21.08
N PHE A 149 -21.75 9.47 21.18
CA PHE A 149 -20.47 8.94 20.70
C PHE A 149 -20.42 8.53 19.21
N GLU A 150 -21.55 8.46 18.48
CA GLU A 150 -21.56 7.95 17.10
C GLU A 150 -21.90 8.98 15.99
N ARG A 151 -21.39 10.21 16.09
CA ARG A 151 -21.26 11.04 14.86
C ARG A 151 -19.89 10.81 14.21
N LYS A 152 -19.84 9.84 13.29
CA LYS A 152 -18.77 9.78 12.28
C LYS A 152 -18.84 11.07 11.44
N SER A 153 -17.90 11.99 11.68
CA SER A 153 -17.67 13.12 10.78
C SER A 153 -17.03 12.62 9.49
N THR A 154 -17.80 12.57 8.42
CA THR A 154 -17.28 12.46 7.05
C THR A 154 -16.52 13.74 6.74
N VAL A 155 -15.20 13.68 6.82
CA VAL A 155 -14.32 14.76 6.34
C VAL A 155 -14.28 14.71 4.82
N ILE A 156 -14.87 15.72 4.16
CA ILE A 156 -14.62 15.99 2.75
C ILE A 156 -13.24 16.66 2.67
N ILE A 157 -12.26 15.95 2.11
CA ILE A 157 -10.92 16.47 1.87
C ILE A 157 -10.99 17.41 0.66
N SER A 158 -11.05 18.72 0.92
CA SER A 158 -10.72 19.74 -0.08
C SER A 158 -9.21 19.96 -0.04
N SER A 159 -8.55 19.62 -1.13
CA SER A 159 -7.11 19.81 -1.34
C SER A 159 -6.76 21.29 -1.49
N SER A 160 -6.16 21.87 -0.44
CA SER A 160 -5.46 23.15 -0.54
C SER A 160 -4.04 23.01 0.03
N SER A 161 -3.09 22.97 -0.90
CA SER A 161 -1.66 23.00 -0.65
C SER A 161 -1.29 24.27 0.12
N THR A 162 -0.75 24.12 1.33
CA THR A 162 -0.10 25.23 2.05
C THR A 162 1.23 24.74 2.61
N ASN A 163 2.29 25.42 2.18
CA ASN A 163 3.67 25.24 2.63
C ASN A 163 3.75 25.41 4.15
N ILE A 164 4.22 24.38 4.86
CA ILE A 164 4.58 24.48 6.28
C ILE A 164 6.06 24.87 6.35
N PRO A 165 6.43 26.06 6.86
CA PRO A 165 7.82 26.37 7.12
C PRO A 165 8.30 25.54 8.31
N ASN A 166 9.53 25.03 8.19
CA ASN A 166 10.19 24.16 9.14
C ASN A 166 10.53 24.93 10.43
N VAL A 167 9.73 24.75 11.49
CA VAL A 167 9.93 25.35 12.82
C VAL A 167 10.37 24.29 13.82
N PHE A 168 11.52 23.65 13.58
CA PHE A 168 12.22 22.92 14.63
C PHE A 168 13.72 23.09 14.45
N SER A 169 14.23 24.20 14.99
CA SER A 169 15.65 24.43 15.19
C SER A 169 15.91 24.49 16.70
N PHE A 170 16.50 23.42 17.24
CA PHE A 170 17.09 23.42 18.58
C PHE A 170 18.58 23.75 18.45
N LYS A 171 19.00 24.82 19.14
CA LYS A 171 20.40 25.24 19.30
C LYS A 171 21.12 24.36 20.31
#